data_AF-A0A344URZ1-F1
#
_entry.id   AF-A0A344URZ1-F1
#
_cell.length_a   1.000
_cell.length_b   1.000
_cell.length_c   1.000
_cell.angle_alpha   90.00
_cell.angle_beta   90.00
_cell.angle_gamma   90.00
#
_symmetry.space_group_name_H-M   'P 1'
#
loop_
_entity.id
_entity.type
_entity.pdbx_description
1 polymer ?
#
loop_
_entity_poly.entity_id
_entity_poly.type
_entity_poly.pdbx_seq_one_letter_code
_entity_poly.pdbx_strand_id
1 'polypeptide(L)'
;MREEMSEAWEVLGRSARWFGRNYPVVASYGLLASVQRFMAVRGGRGSSWAGGAPGEVFTAATRVGLSVWCVTKVFRDCPVSPREVPRRIWRHGRSHPQDVAAGAALLGALTVVSKVIPDAVVAHLDEERRRRASAWGLAVKNVTVIPFTVVWMVIGARHAVDQ
;
A
#
# COMPACT_ATOMS: atom_id res chain seq x y z
N MET A 1 -2.75 -26.32 3.38
CA MET A 1 -1.53 -25.51 3.58
C MET A 1 -0.69 -25.29 2.31
N ARG A 2 -0.25 -26.32 1.56
CA ARG A 2 0.58 -26.12 0.35
C ARG A 2 -0.16 -25.46 -0.81
N GLU A 3 -1.40 -25.87 -1.08
CA GLU A 3 -2.26 -25.27 -2.11
C GLU A 3 -2.71 -23.85 -1.73
N GLU A 4 -3.03 -23.60 -0.46
CA GLU A 4 -3.42 -22.29 0.07
C GLU A 4 -2.29 -21.25 0.00
N MET A 5 -1.06 -21.66 0.35
CA MET A 5 0.12 -20.83 0.12
C MET A 5 0.27 -20.54 -1.38
N SER A 6 -0.02 -21.51 -2.25
CA SER A 6 0.11 -21.32 -3.69
C SER A 6 -0.84 -20.24 -4.23
N GLU A 7 -2.07 -20.15 -3.71
CA GLU A 7 -3.04 -19.11 -4.08
C GLU A 7 -2.62 -17.73 -3.57
N ALA A 8 -2.19 -17.63 -2.31
CA ALA A 8 -1.68 -16.38 -1.76
C ALA A 8 -0.44 -15.87 -2.51
N TRP A 9 0.47 -16.78 -2.89
CA TRP A 9 1.63 -16.48 -3.74
C TRP A 9 1.23 -16.11 -5.16
N GLU A 10 0.18 -16.70 -5.72
CA GLU A 10 -0.33 -16.35 -7.04
C GLU A 10 -0.91 -14.93 -7.05
N VAL A 11 -1.72 -14.57 -6.05
CA VAL A 11 -2.24 -13.21 -5.87
C VAL A 11 -1.09 -12.23 -5.70
N LEU A 12 -0.10 -12.56 -4.88
CA LEU A 12 1.08 -11.72 -4.67
C LEU A 12 1.89 -11.56 -5.96
N GLY A 13 2.10 -12.64 -6.72
CA GLY A 13 2.81 -12.63 -7.99
C GLY A 13 2.09 -11.82 -9.07
N ARG A 14 0.76 -11.95 -9.16
CA ARG A 14 -0.09 -11.09 -10.04
C ARG A 14 0.03 -9.62 -9.64
N SER A 15 0.02 -9.35 -8.34
CA SER A 15 0.17 -8.00 -7.79
C SER A 15 1.54 -7.40 -8.12
N ALA A 16 2.63 -8.16 -7.96
CA ALA A 16 3.99 -7.74 -8.31
C ALA A 16 4.14 -7.45 -9.81
N ARG A 17 3.62 -8.32 -10.68
CA ARG A 17 3.64 -8.09 -12.14
C ARG A 17 2.85 -6.84 -12.53
N TRP A 18 1.65 -6.68 -11.98
CA TRP A 18 0.82 -5.52 -12.25
C TRP A 18 1.46 -4.22 -11.74
N PHE A 19 2.00 -4.26 -10.52
CA PHE A 19 2.72 -3.15 -9.91
C PHE A 19 3.92 -2.72 -10.76
N GLY A 20 4.77 -3.66 -11.18
CA GLY A 20 5.93 -3.37 -12.02
C GLY A 20 5.54 -2.74 -13.36
N ARG A 21 4.52 -3.31 -14.03
CA ARG A 21 4.02 -2.79 -15.32
C ARG A 21 3.42 -1.39 -15.22
N ASN A 22 2.83 -1.05 -14.08
CA ASN A 22 2.18 0.24 -13.84
C ASN A 22 2.99 1.18 -12.94
N TYR A 23 4.23 0.82 -12.62
CA TYR A 23 5.04 1.51 -11.62
C TYR A 23 5.20 3.01 -11.89
N PRO A 24 5.38 3.51 -13.14
CA PRO A 24 5.49 4.95 -13.36
C PRO A 24 4.28 5.75 -12.88
N VAL A 25 3.06 5.22 -13.04
CA VAL A 25 1.83 5.87 -12.55
C VAL A 25 1.73 5.71 -11.05
N VAL A 26 1.99 4.51 -10.52
CA VAL A 26 1.91 4.24 -9.08
C VAL A 26 2.92 5.08 -8.28
N ALA A 27 4.14 5.19 -8.79
CA ALA A 27 5.22 5.99 -8.22
C ALA A 27 4.91 7.48 -8.27
N SER A 28 4.19 7.99 -9.28
CA SER A 28 3.84 9.42 -9.33
C SER A 28 2.93 9.84 -8.17
N TYR A 29 1.95 9.01 -7.79
CA TYR A 29 1.14 9.23 -6.58
C TYR A 29 1.99 9.19 -5.30
N GLY A 30 2.93 8.25 -5.20
CA GLY A 30 3.85 8.15 -4.07
C GLY A 30 4.84 9.31 -3.96
N LEU A 31 5.29 9.82 -5.11
CA LEU A 31 6.17 10.98 -5.21
C LEU A 31 5.46 12.25 -4.75
N LEU A 32 4.19 12.45 -5.11
CA LEU A 32 3.40 13.58 -4.60
C LEU A 32 3.35 13.61 -3.07
N ALA A 33 3.04 12.47 -2.44
CA ALA A 33 3.05 12.34 -0.98
C ALA A 33 4.45 12.59 -0.38
N SER A 34 5.51 12.16 -1.06
CA SER A 34 6.88 12.36 -0.62
C SER A 34 7.34 13.82 -0.74
N VAL A 35 6.97 14.51 -1.82
CA VAL A 35 7.25 15.93 -2.04
C VAL A 35 6.61 16.79 -0.95
N GLN A 36 5.35 16.51 -0.59
CA GLN A 36 4.68 17.17 0.54
C GLN A 36 5.47 16.98 1.85
N ARG A 37 5.94 15.76 2.11
CA ARG A 37 6.74 15.43 3.31
C ARG A 37 8.06 16.19 3.36
N PHE A 38 8.77 16.31 2.23
CA PHE A 38 10.03 17.07 2.16
C PHE A 38 9.81 18.58 2.29
N MET A 39 8.72 19.11 1.73
CA MET A 39 8.34 20.52 1.91
C MET A 39 8.02 20.84 3.37
N ALA A 40 7.39 19.91 4.10
CA ALA A 40 7.13 20.05 5.53
C ALA A 40 8.40 20.10 6.38
N VAL A 41 9.43 19.32 6.01
CA VAL A 41 10.72 19.26 6.74
C VAL A 41 11.63 20.45 6.42
N ARG A 42 11.56 21.00 5.19
CA ARG A 42 12.45 22.07 4.72
C ARG A 42 11.95 23.49 5.00
N GLY A 43 10.67 23.68 5.30
CA GLY A 43 10.07 24.98 5.59
C GLY A 43 10.28 25.45 7.03
N GLY A 44 11.30 26.29 7.26
CA GLY A 44 11.39 27.12 8.45
C GLY A 44 10.35 28.25 8.44
N ARG A 45 9.66 28.47 9.56
CA ARG A 45 8.79 29.63 9.88
C ARG A 45 7.57 29.95 8.99
N GLY A 46 7.25 29.15 7.97
CA GLY A 46 6.00 29.27 7.17
C GLY A 46 5.18 27.97 7.01
N SER A 47 5.51 26.91 7.76
CA SER A 47 5.15 25.51 7.44
C SER A 47 3.90 24.94 8.14
N SER A 48 3.00 25.78 8.67
CA SER A 48 1.76 25.28 9.29
C SER A 48 0.89 24.46 8.33
N TRP A 49 0.99 24.74 7.03
CA TRP A 49 0.21 24.06 5.99
C TRP A 49 0.78 22.69 5.59
N ALA A 50 2.10 22.55 5.54
CA ALA A 50 2.75 21.32 5.10
C ALA A 50 2.94 20.30 6.24
N GLY A 51 3.16 20.76 7.48
CA GLY A 51 3.29 19.87 8.65
C GLY A 51 1.97 19.60 9.39
N GLY A 52 0.92 20.37 9.12
CA GLY A 52 -0.38 20.28 9.80
C GLY A 52 -1.45 19.51 9.00
N ALA A 53 -2.71 19.63 9.43
CA ALA A 53 -3.88 18.98 8.82
C ALA A 53 -3.94 19.05 7.28
N PRO A 54 -3.56 20.15 6.59
CA PRO A 54 -3.61 20.21 5.13
C PRO A 54 -2.64 19.24 4.44
N GLY A 55 -1.45 19.02 5.00
CA GLY A 55 -0.48 18.05 4.48
C GLY A 55 -0.92 16.60 4.65
N GLU A 56 -1.62 16.31 5.75
CA GLU A 56 -2.26 15.00 5.97
C GLU A 56 -3.42 14.77 5.01
N VAL A 57 -4.27 15.79 4.80
CA VAL A 57 -5.36 15.74 3.81
C VAL A 57 -4.82 15.49 2.41
N PHE A 58 -3.72 16.15 2.01
CA PHE A 58 -3.10 15.91 0.71
C PHE A 58 -2.55 14.48 0.57
N THR A 59 -1.87 13.98 1.61
CA THR A 59 -1.38 12.58 1.63
C THR A 59 -2.54 11.58 1.57
N ALA A 60 -3.64 11.86 2.27
CA ALA A 60 -4.84 11.04 2.21
C ALA A 60 -5.47 11.08 0.81
N ALA A 61 -5.61 12.27 0.21
CA ALA A 61 -6.17 12.45 -1.12
C ALA A 61 -5.35 11.73 -2.21
N THR A 62 -4.02 11.80 -2.16
CA THR A 62 -3.13 11.07 -3.09
C THR A 62 -3.30 9.56 -2.95
N ARG A 63 -3.41 9.05 -1.72
CA ARG A 63 -3.68 7.62 -1.46
C ARG A 63 -5.05 7.18 -1.94
N VAL A 64 -6.09 7.98 -1.68
CA VAL A 64 -7.45 7.71 -2.18
C VAL A 64 -7.46 7.72 -3.70
N GLY A 65 -6.79 8.69 -4.32
CA GLY A 65 -6.65 8.77 -5.78
C GLY A 65 -5.97 7.54 -6.38
N LEU A 66 -4.88 7.06 -5.77
CA LEU A 66 -4.23 5.81 -6.17
C LEU A 66 -5.18 4.61 -6.01
N SER A 67 -5.87 4.49 -4.88
CA SER A 67 -6.82 3.40 -4.64
C SER A 67 -7.93 3.38 -5.68
N VAL A 68 -8.54 4.55 -5.95
CA VAL A 68 -9.57 4.69 -6.98
C VAL A 68 -9.03 4.32 -8.35
N TRP A 69 -7.85 4.83 -8.73
CA TRP A 69 -7.23 4.51 -10.01
C TRP A 69 -6.97 3.00 -10.17
N CYS A 70 -6.41 2.35 -9.15
CA CYS A 70 -6.20 0.90 -9.12
C CYS A 70 -7.51 0.14 -9.28
N VAL A 71 -8.55 0.49 -8.50
CA VAL A 71 -9.87 -0.14 -8.57
C VAL A 71 -10.46 0.01 -9.97
N THR A 72 -10.49 1.23 -10.51
CA THR A 72 -11.04 1.49 -11.85
C THR A 72 -10.30 0.70 -12.93
N LYS A 73 -8.97 0.57 -12.84
CA LYS A 73 -8.20 -0.19 -13.84
C LYS A 73 -8.38 -1.69 -13.71
N VAL A 74 -8.35 -2.22 -12.48
CA VAL A 74 -8.44 -3.67 -12.23
C VAL A 74 -9.86 -4.20 -12.45
N PHE A 75 -10.88 -3.40 -12.14
CA PHE A 75 -12.29 -3.78 -12.29
C PHE A 75 -12.93 -3.28 -13.59
N ARG A 76 -12.18 -2.63 -14.49
CA ARG A 76 -12.74 -2.04 -15.72
C ARG A 76 -13.57 -3.02 -16.54
N ASP A 77 -13.06 -4.25 -16.67
CA ASP A 77 -13.63 -5.29 -17.50
C ASP A 77 -14.27 -6.40 -16.62
N CYS A 78 -14.66 -6.05 -15.39
CA CYS A 78 -15.32 -6.97 -14.46
C CYS A 78 -16.77 -7.23 -14.90
N PRO A 79 -17.18 -8.49 -15.18
CA PRO A 79 -18.55 -8.80 -15.62
C PRO A 79 -19.57 -8.71 -14.47
N VAL A 80 -19.10 -8.58 -13.23
CA VAL A 80 -19.93 -8.53 -12.03
C VAL A 80 -20.41 -7.10 -11.77
N SER A 81 -21.70 -6.95 -11.44
CA SER A 81 -22.26 -5.66 -11.02
C SER A 81 -21.51 -5.10 -9.80
N PRO A 82 -21.17 -3.79 -9.77
CA PRO A 82 -20.48 -3.17 -8.63
C PRO A 82 -21.19 -3.38 -7.28
N ARG A 83 -22.51 -3.54 -7.28
CA ARG A 83 -23.31 -3.81 -6.06
C ARG A 83 -23.06 -5.19 -5.47
N GLU A 84 -22.64 -6.16 -6.28
CA GLU A 84 -22.37 -7.52 -5.82
C GLU A 84 -20.94 -7.73 -5.33
N VAL A 85 -20.01 -6.86 -5.72
CA VAL A 85 -18.58 -6.97 -5.39
C VAL A 85 -18.34 -7.12 -3.88
N PRO A 86 -18.91 -6.28 -2.98
CA PRO A 86 -18.68 -6.43 -1.55
C PRO A 86 -19.18 -7.77 -1.00
N ARG A 87 -20.34 -8.24 -1.50
CA ARG A 87 -20.93 -9.52 -1.09
C ARG A 87 -20.08 -10.70 -1.50
N ARG A 88 -19.48 -10.67 -2.70
CA ARG A 88 -18.60 -11.74 -3.19
C ARG A 88 -17.28 -11.79 -2.41
N ILE A 89 -16.65 -10.64 -2.16
CA ILE A 89 -15.44 -10.55 -1.32
C ILE A 89 -15.71 -11.12 0.08
N TRP A 90 -16.82 -10.71 0.70
CA TRP A 90 -17.22 -11.20 2.02
C TRP A 90 -17.45 -12.72 2.03
N ARG A 91 -18.18 -13.23 1.03
CA ARG A 91 -18.44 -14.66 0.90
C ARG A 91 -17.15 -15.45 0.72
N HIS A 92 -16.25 -14.98 -0.15
CA HIS A 92 -14.97 -15.62 -0.39
C HIS A 92 -14.14 -15.70 0.90
N GLY A 93 -14.01 -14.60 1.64
CA GLY A 93 -13.25 -14.59 2.90
C GLY A 93 -13.86 -15.50 3.99
N ARG A 94 -15.19 -15.67 4.00
CA ARG A 94 -15.87 -16.60 4.91
C ARG A 94 -15.69 -18.07 4.49
N SER A 95 -15.71 -18.34 3.19
CA SER A 95 -15.54 -19.69 2.64
C SER A 95 -14.08 -20.15 2.63
N HIS A 96 -13.14 -19.21 2.61
CA HIS A 96 -11.69 -19.48 2.55
C HIS A 96 -10.93 -18.73 3.65
N PRO A 97 -11.22 -19.01 4.94
CA PRO A 97 -10.54 -18.33 6.05
C PRO A 97 -9.02 -18.55 6.04
N GLN A 98 -8.55 -19.67 5.48
CA GLN A 98 -7.13 -19.97 5.31
C GLN A 98 -6.41 -19.01 4.36
N ASP A 99 -7.07 -18.55 3.28
CA ASP A 99 -6.46 -17.60 2.33
C ASP A 99 -6.36 -16.21 2.96
N VAL A 100 -7.38 -15.85 3.75
CA VAL A 100 -7.36 -14.64 4.58
C VAL A 100 -6.21 -14.71 5.59
N ALA A 101 -6.01 -15.86 6.24
CA ALA A 101 -4.91 -16.07 7.18
C ALA A 101 -3.53 -16.02 6.49
N ALA A 102 -3.38 -16.63 5.32
CA ALA A 102 -2.15 -16.59 4.54
C ALA A 102 -1.82 -15.15 4.06
N GLY A 103 -2.83 -14.42 3.58
CA GLY A 103 -2.69 -13.01 3.24
C GLY A 103 -2.30 -12.15 4.44
N ALA A 104 -2.91 -12.39 5.60
CA ALA A 104 -2.56 -11.73 6.86
C ALA A 104 -1.13 -12.06 7.30
N ALA A 105 -0.69 -13.30 7.16
CA ALA A 105 0.68 -13.72 7.48
C ALA A 105 1.71 -13.03 6.57
N LEU A 106 1.45 -12.98 5.26
CA LEU A 106 2.30 -12.25 4.30
C LEU A 106 2.34 -10.74 4.60
N LEU A 107 1.21 -10.15 4.99
CA LEU A 107 1.14 -8.75 5.41
C LEU A 107 1.93 -8.51 6.71
N GLY A 108 1.86 -9.45 7.65
CA GLY A 108 2.67 -9.46 8.86
C GLY A 108 4.17 -9.50 8.53
N ALA A 109 4.59 -10.41 7.65
CA ALA A 109 5.98 -10.51 7.20
C ALA A 109 6.45 -9.22 6.52
N LEU A 110 5.64 -8.65 5.60
CA LEU A 110 5.95 -7.38 4.96
C LEU A 110 6.06 -6.24 5.98
N THR A 111 5.23 -6.22 7.01
CA THR A 111 5.28 -5.24 8.10
C THR A 111 6.56 -5.38 8.91
N VAL A 112 6.97 -6.62 9.22
CA VAL A 112 8.22 -6.88 9.94
C VAL A 112 9.42 -6.34 9.14
N VAL A 113 9.51 -6.70 7.85
CA VAL A 113 10.64 -6.34 6.99
C VAL A 113 10.67 -4.84 6.68
N SER A 114 9.51 -4.25 6.37
CA SER A 114 9.45 -2.85 5.96
C SER A 114 9.39 -1.87 7.13
N LYS A 115 8.92 -2.28 8.32
CA LYS A 115 8.72 -1.37 9.46
C LYS A 115 9.48 -1.80 10.70
N VAL A 116 9.22 -3.00 11.24
CA VAL A 116 9.74 -3.39 12.56
C VAL A 116 11.27 -3.43 12.56
N ILE A 117 11.87 -4.10 11.58
CA ILE A 117 13.33 -4.22 11.48
C ILE A 117 13.97 -2.83 11.25
N PRO A 118 13.54 -2.02 10.27
CA PRO A 118 14.09 -0.67 10.09
C PRO A 118 13.94 0.22 11.32
N ASP A 119 12.79 0.21 11.99
CA ASP A 119 12.54 1.03 13.18
C ASP A 119 13.48 0.61 14.33
N ALA A 120 13.71 -0.69 14.51
CA ALA A 120 14.66 -1.22 15.49
C ALA A 120 16.10 -0.81 15.20
N VAL A 121 16.54 -0.91 13.94
CA VAL A 121 17.90 -0.48 13.52
C VAL A 121 18.09 1.02 13.74
N VAL A 122 17.09 1.82 13.38
CA VAL A 122 17.14 3.28 13.49
C VAL A 122 17.09 3.76 14.95
N ALA A 123 16.55 2.96 15.87
CA ALA A 123 16.48 3.30 17.29
C ALA A 123 17.86 3.46 17.96
N HIS A 124 18.91 2.85 17.38
CA HIS A 124 20.28 2.92 17.88
C HIS A 124 21.07 4.13 17.37
N LEU A 125 20.47 4.99 16.55
CA LEU A 125 21.12 6.17 15.98
C LEU A 125 20.97 7.40 16.89
N ASP A 126 21.90 8.35 16.75
CA ASP A 126 21.72 9.70 17.31
C ASP A 126 20.47 10.40 16.73
N GLU A 127 19.97 11.42 17.43
CA GLU A 127 18.70 12.07 17.09
C GLU A 127 18.66 12.64 15.67
N GLU A 128 19.78 13.18 15.19
CA GLU A 128 19.86 13.79 13.86
C GLU A 128 19.84 12.74 12.75
N ARG A 129 20.61 11.66 12.91
CA ARG A 129 20.63 10.51 11.98
C ARG A 129 19.30 9.76 12.03
N ARG A 130 18.68 9.62 13.20
CA ARG A 130 17.36 9.01 13.39
C ARG A 130 16.28 9.75 12.60
N ARG A 131 16.24 11.08 12.69
CA ARG A 131 15.29 11.91 11.92
C ARG A 131 15.50 11.75 10.42
N ARG A 132 16.74 11.80 9.94
CA ARG A 132 17.07 11.62 8.52
C ARG A 132 16.70 10.22 8.02
N ALA A 133 17.07 9.18 8.76
CA ALA A 133 16.75 7.79 8.41
C ALA A 133 15.24 7.54 8.38
N SER A 134 14.49 8.10 9.34
CA SER A 134 13.03 7.99 9.38
C SER A 134 12.36 8.71 8.20
N ALA A 135 12.85 9.90 7.83
CA ALA A 135 12.36 10.65 6.68
C ALA A 135 12.59 9.88 5.37
N TRP A 136 13.80 9.35 5.16
CA TRP A 136 14.12 8.53 3.99
C TRP A 136 13.33 7.23 3.95
N GLY A 137 13.24 6.53 5.08
CA GLY A 137 12.46 5.30 5.19
C GLY A 137 10.99 5.53 4.80
N LEU A 138 10.41 6.66 5.21
CA LEU A 138 9.05 7.00 4.81
C LEU A 138 8.94 7.36 3.32
N ALA A 139 9.90 8.12 2.78
CA ALA A 139 9.92 8.44 1.35
C ALA A 139 9.98 7.18 0.48
N VAL A 140 10.83 6.22 0.85
CA VAL A 140 10.90 4.91 0.17
C VAL A 140 9.57 4.17 0.27
N LYS A 141 8.97 4.08 1.47
CA LYS A 141 7.67 3.40 1.67
C LYS A 141 6.55 4.04 0.87
N ASN A 142 6.55 5.36 0.72
CA ASN A 142 5.52 6.09 -0.01
C ASN A 142 5.53 5.78 -1.52
N VAL A 143 6.66 5.38 -2.10
CA VAL A 143 6.76 5.01 -3.53
C VAL A 143 6.82 3.50 -3.78
N THR A 144 7.05 2.69 -2.73
CA THR A 144 7.19 1.22 -2.85
C THR A 144 6.12 0.48 -2.08
N VAL A 145 6.29 0.33 -0.76
CA VAL A 145 5.51 -0.56 0.10
C VAL A 145 4.05 -0.15 0.17
N ILE A 146 3.74 1.13 0.42
CA ILE A 146 2.35 1.57 0.57
C ILE A 146 1.57 1.40 -0.74
N PRO A 147 2.07 1.90 -1.88
CA PRO A 147 1.38 1.71 -3.14
C PRO A 147 1.28 0.23 -3.55
N PHE A 148 2.30 -0.58 -3.25
CA PHE A 148 2.25 -2.02 -3.49
C PHE A 148 1.14 -2.71 -2.67
N THR A 149 1.01 -2.38 -1.38
CA THR A 149 -0.07 -2.92 -0.55
C THR A 149 -1.45 -2.55 -1.08
N VAL A 150 -1.64 -1.33 -1.59
CA VAL A 150 -2.90 -0.93 -2.24
C VAL A 150 -3.19 -1.80 -3.47
N VAL A 151 -2.19 -1.98 -4.35
CA VAL A 151 -2.33 -2.85 -5.54
C VAL A 151 -2.67 -4.28 -5.11
N TRP A 152 -1.96 -4.79 -4.11
CA TRP A 152 -2.16 -6.15 -3.63
C TRP A 152 -3.57 -6.37 -3.07
N MET A 153 -4.10 -5.43 -2.28
CA MET A 153 -5.49 -5.47 -1.81
C MET A 153 -6.50 -5.45 -2.96
N VAL A 154 -6.30 -4.61 -3.97
CA VAL A 154 -7.22 -4.49 -5.12
C VAL A 154 -7.19 -5.75 -5.99
N ILE A 155 -6.01 -6.33 -6.24
CA ILE A 155 -5.87 -7.58 -6.99
C ILE A 155 -6.45 -8.77 -6.20
N GLY A 156 -6.23 -8.82 -4.89
CA GLY A 156 -6.85 -9.82 -4.00
C GLY A 156 -8.37 -9.71 -4.01
N ALA A 157 -8.91 -8.49 -3.94
CA ALA A 157 -10.34 -8.25 -4.05
C ALA A 157 -10.90 -8.69 -5.42
N ARG A 158 -10.18 -8.43 -6.51
CA ARG A 158 -10.56 -8.88 -7.85
C ARG A 158 -10.57 -10.40 -7.94
N HIS A 159 -9.55 -11.05 -7.41
CA HIS A 159 -9.46 -12.50 -7.34
C HIS A 159 -10.64 -13.10 -6.58
N ALA A 160 -10.97 -12.56 -5.40
CA ALA A 160 -12.12 -13.00 -4.60
C ALA A 160 -13.49 -12.82 -5.31
N VAL A 161 -13.59 -11.91 -6.28
CA VAL A 161 -14.79 -11.68 -7.09
C VAL A 161 -14.90 -12.66 -8.26
N ASP A 162 -13.75 -13.14 -8.77
CA ASP A 162 -13.65 -14.07 -9.89
C ASP A 162 -13.89 -15.54 -9.47
N GLN A 163 -13.83 -15.84 -8.17
CA GLN A 163 -14.23 -17.13 -7.57
C GLN A 163 -15.75 -17.20 -7.36
#